data_AF-A0A254QE03-F1
#
_entry.id   AF-A0A254QE03-F1
#
_cell.length_a   1.000
_cell.length_b   1.000
_cell.length_c   1.000
_cell.angle_alpha   90.00
_cell.angle_beta   90.00
_cell.angle_gamma   90.00
#
_symmetry.space_group_name_H-M   'P 1'
#
loop_
_entity.id
_entity.type
_entity.pdbx_description
1 polymer ?
#
loop_
_entity_poly.entity_id
_entity_poly.type
_entity_poly.pdbx_seq_one_letter_code
_entity_poly.pdbx_strand_id
1 'polypeptide(L)'
;MTLRVPYEGFVSAVEQQLTTKHVFVHAQAGRVIITAGEAKSSFVIVSSCRKPVDEVLKELHAAGFHAHDGCWSVDDDQEILALPYVAAVSYRATKDRTGVWVEAYSNPPTDAEVVRDFFAEMTAEQGLPEMSLEEFIAQAQVSISIVSPVELEKYLGSKHA
;
A
#
# COMPACT_ATOMS: atom_id res chain seq x y z
N MET A 1 20.74 6.69 -5.73
CA MET A 1 19.81 7.82 -6.00
C MET A 1 18.67 7.31 -6.90
N THR A 2 17.47 7.90 -6.86
CA THR A 2 16.32 7.39 -7.63
C THR A 2 15.68 8.50 -8.46
N LEU A 3 15.57 8.29 -9.77
CA LEU A 3 14.85 9.16 -10.69
C LEU A 3 13.45 8.57 -10.97
N ARG A 4 12.39 9.27 -10.55
CA ARG A 4 11.00 8.84 -10.78
C ARG A 4 10.43 9.55 -12.00
N VAL A 5 9.86 8.79 -12.94
CA VAL A 5 9.28 9.33 -14.18
C VAL A 5 7.89 8.73 -14.47
N PRO A 6 7.00 9.46 -15.19
CA PRO A 6 5.77 8.89 -15.73
C PRO A 6 6.05 7.69 -16.65
N TYR A 7 5.09 6.77 -16.76
CA TYR A 7 5.24 5.54 -17.54
C TYR A 7 5.52 5.84 -19.03
N GLU A 8 4.83 6.83 -19.58
CA GLU A 8 4.95 7.26 -20.97
C GLU A 8 6.37 7.80 -21.28
N GLY A 9 7.06 8.32 -20.27
CA GLY A 9 8.42 8.84 -20.38
C GLY A 9 9.51 7.82 -20.03
N PHE A 10 9.15 6.63 -19.55
CA PHE A 10 10.11 5.67 -19.01
C PHE A 10 11.15 5.24 -20.03
N VAL A 11 10.72 4.82 -21.22
CA VAL A 11 11.63 4.38 -22.30
C VAL A 11 12.62 5.49 -22.66
N SER A 12 12.11 6.70 -22.91
CA SER A 12 12.95 7.85 -23.24
C SER A 12 13.94 8.19 -22.13
N ALA A 13 13.54 8.08 -20.86
CA ALA A 13 14.40 8.34 -19.73
C ALA A 13 15.53 7.30 -19.64
N VAL A 14 15.21 6.02 -19.84
CA VAL A 14 16.23 4.94 -19.83
C VAL A 14 17.23 5.14 -20.97
N GLU A 15 16.77 5.44 -22.18
CA GLU A 15 17.65 5.63 -23.34
C GLU A 15 18.57 6.85 -23.25
N GLN A 16 18.13 7.92 -22.56
CA GLN A 16 18.93 9.13 -22.39
C GLN A 16 19.97 9.02 -21.28
N GLN A 17 19.71 8.18 -20.28
CA GLN A 17 20.41 8.23 -19.00
C GLN A 17 21.17 6.93 -18.68
N LEU A 18 20.80 5.80 -19.29
CA LEU A 18 21.39 4.49 -19.04
C LEU A 18 21.77 3.81 -20.35
N THR A 19 22.77 2.93 -20.28
CA THR A 19 23.19 2.14 -21.45
C THR A 19 22.53 0.75 -21.50
N THR A 20 21.88 0.35 -20.42
CA THR A 20 21.22 -0.95 -20.30
C THR A 20 19.92 -1.02 -21.09
N LYS A 21 19.65 -2.21 -21.63
CA LYS A 21 18.33 -2.61 -22.15
C LYS A 21 17.59 -3.56 -21.21
N HIS A 22 18.16 -3.86 -20.04
CA HIS A 22 17.50 -4.69 -19.04
C HIS A 22 16.60 -3.85 -18.14
N VAL A 23 15.35 -4.25 -18.04
CA VAL A 23 14.35 -3.62 -17.18
C VAL A 23 13.65 -4.70 -16.36
N PHE A 24 13.30 -4.38 -15.12
CA PHE A 24 12.64 -5.29 -14.21
C PHE A 24 11.25 -4.75 -13.88
N VAL A 25 10.28 -5.64 -13.86
CA VAL A 25 8.86 -5.33 -13.70
C VAL A 25 8.32 -6.17 -12.55
N HIS A 26 7.61 -5.55 -11.62
CA HIS A 26 7.00 -6.25 -10.48
C HIS A 26 5.62 -5.67 -10.16
N ALA A 27 4.64 -6.54 -9.89
CA ALA A 27 3.33 -6.13 -9.41
C ALA A 27 3.35 -5.92 -7.90
N GLN A 28 2.86 -4.77 -7.44
CA GLN A 28 2.81 -4.42 -6.03
C GLN A 28 1.60 -3.52 -5.75
N ALA A 29 0.75 -3.91 -4.79
CA ALA A 29 -0.38 -3.11 -4.30
C ALA A 29 -1.28 -2.54 -5.42
N GLY A 30 -1.63 -3.36 -6.41
CA GLY A 30 -2.49 -2.96 -7.54
C GLY A 30 -1.82 -2.01 -8.55
N ARG A 31 -0.50 -1.90 -8.52
CA ARG A 31 0.32 -1.20 -9.50
C ARG A 31 1.41 -2.11 -10.04
N VAL A 32 1.94 -1.75 -11.20
CA VAL A 32 3.15 -2.35 -11.75
C VAL A 32 4.26 -1.34 -11.61
N ILE A 33 5.31 -1.73 -10.90
CA ILE A 33 6.55 -0.98 -10.74
C ILE A 33 7.54 -1.45 -11.79
N ILE A 34 8.15 -0.50 -12.50
CA ILE A 34 9.19 -0.78 -13.50
C ILE A 34 10.46 -0.07 -13.08
N THR A 35 11.57 -0.79 -13.12
CA THR A 35 12.88 -0.25 -12.76
C THR A 35 13.93 -0.57 -13.80
N ALA A 36 14.85 0.37 -13.99
CA ALA A 36 16.06 0.20 -14.78
C ALA A 36 17.25 0.79 -14.02
N GLY A 37 18.34 0.05 -13.97
CA GLY A 37 19.57 0.47 -13.33
C GLY A 37 20.77 -0.23 -13.95
N GLU A 38 21.95 0.36 -13.77
CA GLU A 38 23.22 -0.25 -14.15
C GLU A 38 24.23 -0.08 -13.02
N ALA A 39 25.11 -1.06 -12.81
CA ALA A 39 26.05 -1.06 -11.69
C ALA A 39 27.02 0.14 -11.69
N LYS A 40 27.25 0.76 -12.85
CA LYS A 40 28.13 1.93 -13.01
C LYS A 40 27.42 3.26 -12.79
N SER A 41 26.09 3.27 -12.79
CA SER A 41 25.30 4.47 -12.54
C SER A 41 25.10 4.66 -11.05
N SER A 42 25.10 5.92 -10.60
CA SER A 42 24.77 6.30 -9.23
C SER A 42 23.26 6.34 -8.96
N PHE A 43 22.44 6.04 -9.98
CA PHE A 43 20.98 6.12 -9.89
C PHE A 43 20.22 5.00 -10.61
N VAL A 44 19.00 4.78 -10.14
CA VAL A 44 18.00 3.88 -10.73
C VAL A 44 16.84 4.74 -11.25
N ILE A 45 16.29 4.37 -12.40
CA ILE A 45 15.06 4.97 -12.94
C ILE A 45 13.89 4.09 -12.54
N VAL A 46 12.86 4.71 -11.97
CA VAL A 46 11.65 4.03 -11.50
C VAL A 46 10.42 4.67 -12.14
N SER A 47 9.51 3.83 -12.61
CA SER A 47 8.17 4.25 -13.02
C SER A 47 7.11 3.32 -12.44
N SER A 48 5.85 3.74 -12.48
CA SER A 48 4.72 2.90 -12.07
C SER A 48 3.50 3.14 -12.95
N CYS A 49 2.72 2.10 -13.20
CA CYS A 49 1.44 2.21 -13.91
C CYS A 49 0.38 1.27 -13.29
N ARG A 50 -0.85 1.35 -13.79
CA ARG A 50 -1.96 0.47 -13.39
C ARG A 50 -2.28 -0.62 -14.43
N LYS A 51 -1.47 -0.73 -15.49
CA LYS A 51 -1.65 -1.76 -16.52
C LYS A 51 -1.28 -3.14 -15.95
N PRO A 52 -1.86 -4.24 -16.44
CA PRO A 52 -1.43 -5.60 -16.12
C PRO A 52 0.05 -5.82 -16.46
N VAL A 53 0.76 -6.65 -15.68
CA VAL A 53 2.19 -6.95 -15.89
C VAL A 53 2.44 -7.48 -17.30
N ASP A 54 1.60 -8.38 -17.80
CA ASP A 54 1.73 -8.96 -19.14
C ASP A 54 1.68 -7.91 -20.26
N GLU A 55 0.85 -6.87 -20.11
CA GLU A 55 0.78 -5.77 -21.07
C GLU A 55 2.05 -4.92 -21.01
N VAL A 56 2.52 -4.61 -19.81
CA VAL A 56 3.74 -3.83 -19.59
C VAL A 56 4.96 -4.56 -20.15
N LEU A 57 5.08 -5.87 -19.93
CA LEU A 57 6.16 -6.68 -20.50
C LEU A 57 6.13 -6.66 -22.03
N LYS A 58 4.95 -6.83 -22.65
CA LYS A 58 4.80 -6.76 -24.11
C LYS A 58 5.19 -5.39 -24.67
N GLU A 59 4.76 -4.30 -24.04
CA GLU A 59 5.10 -2.93 -24.46
C GLU A 59 6.61 -2.67 -24.36
N LEU A 60 7.25 -3.10 -23.28
CA LEU A 60 8.70 -2.93 -23.09
C LEU A 60 9.50 -3.79 -24.08
N HIS A 61 9.08 -5.02 -24.37
CA HIS A 61 9.70 -5.85 -25.41
C HIS A 61 9.54 -5.24 -26.82
N ALA A 62 8.36 -4.70 -27.14
CA ALA A 62 8.13 -4.00 -28.40
C ALA A 62 9.00 -2.74 -28.55
N ALA A 63 9.34 -2.09 -27.45
CA ALA A 63 10.28 -0.97 -27.39
C ALA A 63 11.76 -1.39 -27.41
N GLY A 64 12.07 -2.69 -27.54
CA GLY A 64 13.43 -3.21 -27.66
C GLY A 64 14.15 -3.45 -26.33
N PHE A 65 13.43 -3.50 -25.22
CA PHE A 65 14.00 -3.86 -23.91
C PHE A 65 13.88 -5.35 -23.61
N HIS A 66 14.83 -5.84 -22.82
CA HIS A 66 14.77 -7.13 -22.16
C HIS A 66 14.07 -6.94 -20.82
N ALA A 67 12.74 -7.03 -20.83
CA ALA A 67 11.92 -6.95 -19.63
C ALA A 67 11.88 -8.29 -18.89
N HIS A 68 12.14 -8.26 -17.59
CA HIS A 68 12.14 -9.43 -16.70
C HIS A 68 11.13 -9.22 -15.58
N ASP A 69 10.49 -10.28 -15.13
CA ASP A 69 9.74 -10.27 -13.88
C ASP A 69 10.73 -10.30 -12.70
N GLY A 70 10.64 -9.31 -11.81
CA GLY A 70 11.50 -9.20 -10.64
C GLY A 70 11.64 -7.79 -10.09
N CYS A 71 12.28 -7.66 -8.93
CA CYS A 71 12.59 -6.38 -8.30
C CYS A 71 14.05 -6.35 -7.82
N TRP A 72 14.55 -5.15 -7.53
CA TRP A 72 15.91 -4.95 -7.01
C TRP A 72 15.80 -4.84 -5.49
N SER A 73 16.60 -5.61 -4.75
CA SER A 73 16.71 -5.52 -3.30
C SER A 73 18.17 -5.33 -2.92
N VAL A 74 18.45 -4.47 -1.95
CA VAL A 74 19.82 -4.24 -1.43
C VAL A 74 20.13 -5.24 -0.31
N ASP A 75 19.14 -5.49 0.52
CA ASP A 75 19.09 -6.54 1.52
C ASP A 75 17.80 -7.33 1.21
N ASP A 76 17.72 -8.65 1.41
CA ASP A 76 16.51 -9.46 1.15
C ASP A 76 15.23 -8.96 1.89
N ASP A 77 15.34 -7.89 2.67
CA ASP A 77 14.25 -7.01 3.07
C ASP A 77 13.62 -6.38 1.83
N GLN A 78 12.69 -7.09 1.23
CA GLN A 78 11.70 -6.46 0.38
C GLN A 78 11.09 -5.31 1.19
N GLU A 79 11.38 -4.06 0.82
CA GLU A 79 10.57 -2.92 1.25
C GLU A 79 9.25 -3.05 0.49
N ILE A 80 8.45 -4.05 0.89
CA ILE A 80 7.09 -4.23 0.45
C ILE A 80 6.41 -2.97 0.97
N LEU A 81 6.06 -2.04 0.08
CA LEU A 81 4.88 -1.19 0.24
C LEU A 81 3.68 -2.14 0.28
N ALA A 82 3.60 -2.95 1.34
CA ALA A 82 2.52 -3.86 1.60
C ALA A 82 1.31 -2.96 1.83
N LEU A 83 0.16 -3.36 1.30
CA LEU A 83 -1.07 -2.75 1.74
C LEU A 83 -1.08 -2.81 3.29
N PRO A 84 -1.52 -1.76 3.98
CA PRO A 84 -1.59 -1.81 5.43
C PRO A 84 -2.67 -2.80 5.85
N TYR A 85 -2.61 -3.22 7.11
CA TYR A 85 -3.79 -3.74 7.78
C TYR A 85 -4.76 -2.57 7.97
N VAL A 86 -6.03 -2.76 7.67
CA VAL A 86 -7.06 -1.74 7.89
C VAL A 86 -8.00 -2.23 8.97
N ALA A 87 -8.07 -1.52 10.10
CA ALA A 87 -9.03 -1.79 11.14
C ALA A 87 -10.22 -0.83 11.00
N ALA A 88 -11.43 -1.36 11.13
CA ALA A 88 -12.66 -0.59 11.19
C ALA A 88 -13.41 -0.91 12.48
N VAL A 89 -13.79 0.13 13.21
CA VAL A 89 -14.54 0.03 14.45
C VAL A 89 -15.90 0.68 14.23
N SER A 90 -16.94 -0.14 14.15
CA SER A 90 -18.31 0.35 14.21
C SER A 90 -18.73 0.50 15.66
N TYR A 91 -19.35 1.62 16.00
CA TYR A 91 -19.77 1.90 17.37
C TYR A 91 -21.14 2.57 17.41
N ARG A 92 -21.88 2.28 18.48
CA ARG A 92 -23.10 2.99 18.87
C ARG A 92 -22.99 3.39 20.33
N ALA A 93 -22.74 4.69 20.57
CA ALA A 93 -22.63 5.26 21.90
C ALA A 93 -23.99 5.77 22.42
N THR A 94 -24.76 6.47 21.57
CA THR A 94 -26.15 6.89 21.86
C THR A 94 -26.98 6.89 20.57
N LYS A 95 -28.30 7.14 20.67
CA LYS A 95 -29.20 7.22 19.51
C LYS A 95 -28.72 8.17 18.41
N ASP A 96 -27.98 9.22 18.78
CA ASP A 96 -27.49 10.26 17.88
C ASP A 96 -25.97 10.18 17.63
N ARG A 97 -25.28 9.21 18.23
CA ARG A 97 -23.82 8.98 18.06
C ARG A 97 -23.56 7.53 17.66
N THR A 98 -23.75 7.27 16.37
CA THR A 98 -23.33 6.03 15.70
C THR A 98 -22.34 6.40 14.61
N GLY A 99 -21.26 5.63 14.48
CA GLY A 99 -20.22 5.92 13.50
C GLY A 99 -19.36 4.72 13.17
N VAL A 100 -18.46 4.94 12.23
CA VAL A 100 -17.37 4.03 11.90
C VAL A 100 -16.07 4.81 12.01
N TRP A 101 -15.15 4.28 12.80
CA TRP A 101 -13.78 4.74 12.87
C TRP A 101 -12.90 3.78 12.06
N VAL A 102 -11.90 4.30 11.35
CA VAL A 102 -11.05 3.51 10.45
C VAL A 102 -9.61 3.98 10.59
N GLU A 103 -8.68 3.02 10.72
CA GLU A 103 -7.25 3.30 10.83
C GLU A 103 -6.42 2.25 10.09
N ALA A 104 -5.24 2.67 9.64
CA ALA A 104 -4.26 1.84 8.95
C ALA A 104 -3.08 1.49 9.88
N TYR A 105 -2.71 0.20 9.87
CA TYR A 105 -1.61 -0.35 10.66
C TYR A 105 -0.57 -1.00 9.75
N SER A 106 0.72 -0.80 10.07
CA SER A 106 1.82 -1.44 9.36
C SER A 106 2.00 -2.92 9.69
N ASN A 107 1.54 -3.34 10.87
CA ASN A 107 1.58 -4.71 11.38
C ASN A 107 0.16 -5.16 11.76
N PRO A 108 -0.14 -6.48 11.81
CA PRO A 108 -1.44 -6.95 12.25
C PRO A 108 -1.74 -6.47 13.67
N PRO A 109 -2.73 -5.58 13.87
CA PRO A 109 -3.08 -5.11 15.19
C PRO A 109 -3.95 -6.15 15.91
N THR A 110 -3.97 -6.08 17.22
CA THR A 110 -4.94 -6.79 18.05
C THR A 110 -6.20 -5.96 18.26
N ASP A 111 -7.33 -6.62 18.51
CA ASP A 111 -8.59 -5.94 18.84
C ASP A 111 -8.43 -4.94 20.02
N ALA A 112 -7.61 -5.29 21.02
CA ALA A 112 -7.35 -4.44 22.17
C ALA A 112 -6.57 -3.15 21.79
N GLU A 113 -5.60 -3.25 20.89
CA GLU A 113 -4.88 -2.09 20.37
C GLU A 113 -5.80 -1.18 19.57
N VAL A 114 -6.60 -1.76 18.67
CA VAL A 114 -7.58 -1.04 17.85
C VAL A 114 -8.57 -0.25 18.72
N VAL A 115 -9.11 -0.89 19.76
CA VAL A 115 -10.08 -0.25 20.67
C VAL A 115 -9.44 0.86 21.51
N ARG A 116 -8.20 0.65 21.98
CA ARG A 116 -7.46 1.66 22.73
C ARG A 116 -7.19 2.89 21.88
N ASP A 117 -6.73 2.69 20.65
CA ASP A 117 -6.39 3.79 19.73
C ASP A 117 -7.64 4.58 19.34
N PHE A 118 -8.74 3.86 19.04
CA PHE A 118 -10.06 4.47 18.83
C PHE A 118 -10.53 5.31 20.02
N PHE A 119 -10.43 4.78 21.25
CA PHE A 119 -10.82 5.51 22.46
C PHE A 119 -9.95 6.75 22.70
N ALA A 120 -8.65 6.66 22.43
CA ALA A 120 -7.73 7.79 22.54
C ALA A 120 -8.11 8.92 21.56
N GLU A 121 -8.46 8.58 20.32
CA GLU A 121 -8.89 9.57 19.32
C GLU A 121 -10.25 10.19 19.67
N MET A 122 -11.22 9.38 20.07
CA MET A 122 -12.53 9.87 20.53
C MET A 122 -12.38 10.86 21.70
N THR A 123 -11.45 10.58 22.60
CA THR A 123 -11.13 11.44 23.74
C THR A 123 -10.49 12.76 23.31
N ALA A 124 -9.61 12.71 22.31
CA ALA A 124 -8.92 13.88 21.79
C ALA A 124 -9.83 14.79 20.96
N GLU A 125 -10.71 14.23 20.12
CA GLU A 125 -11.50 14.99 19.14
C GLU A 125 -12.88 15.42 19.66
N GLN A 126 -13.54 14.61 20.48
CA GLN A 126 -14.94 14.87 20.89
C GLN A 126 -15.08 15.40 22.33
N GLY A 127 -13.96 15.68 22.98
CA GLY A 127 -13.90 16.06 24.39
C GLY A 127 -13.97 14.83 25.30
N LEU A 128 -13.15 14.84 26.36
CA LEU A 128 -12.98 13.75 27.31
C LEU A 128 -14.33 13.09 27.66
N PRO A 129 -14.55 11.82 27.29
CA PRO A 129 -15.58 11.01 27.91
C PRO A 129 -15.29 11.01 29.41
N GLU A 130 -16.25 11.37 30.26
CA GLU A 130 -16.16 11.16 31.71
C GLU A 130 -16.27 9.66 32.06
N MET A 131 -15.59 8.80 31.31
CA MET A 131 -15.64 7.35 31.47
C MET A 131 -14.28 6.74 31.14
N SER A 132 -13.96 5.66 31.84
CA SER A 132 -12.76 4.87 31.55
C SER A 132 -12.94 4.08 30.24
N LEU A 133 -11.83 3.58 29.69
CA LEU A 133 -11.86 2.69 28.53
C LEU A 133 -12.72 1.44 28.79
N GLU A 134 -12.67 0.90 30.01
CA GLU A 134 -13.42 -0.30 30.42
C GLU A 134 -14.93 -0.01 30.45
N GLU A 135 -15.31 1.15 30.98
CA GLU A 135 -16.69 1.62 31.00
C GLU A 135 -17.20 1.90 29.58
N PHE A 136 -16.35 2.46 28.72
CA PHE A 136 -16.67 2.68 27.31
C PHE A 136 -16.91 1.36 26.58
N ILE A 137 -16.03 0.37 26.74
CA ILE A 137 -16.20 -0.96 26.12
C ILE A 137 -17.47 -1.65 26.63
N ALA A 138 -17.79 -1.51 27.93
CA ALA A 138 -18.98 -2.12 28.51
C ALA A 138 -20.29 -1.47 28.02
N GLN A 139 -20.27 -0.16 27.73
CA GLN A 139 -21.46 0.60 27.33
C GLN A 139 -21.66 0.68 25.82
N ALA A 140 -20.57 0.78 25.06
CA ALA A 140 -20.62 0.90 23.60
C ALA A 140 -20.85 -0.49 22.97
N GLN A 141 -21.83 -0.58 22.08
CA GLN A 141 -21.91 -1.73 21.16
C GLN A 141 -20.85 -1.54 20.09
N VAL A 142 -19.67 -2.09 20.34
CA VAL A 142 -18.52 -2.01 19.42
C VAL A 142 -18.42 -3.30 18.61
N SER A 143 -18.18 -3.19 17.31
CA SER A 143 -17.78 -4.32 16.47
C SER A 143 -16.57 -3.92 15.65
N ILE A 144 -15.53 -4.77 15.73
CA ILE A 144 -14.23 -4.56 15.11
C ILE A 144 -14.10 -5.48 13.91
N SER A 145 -13.51 -4.98 12.84
CA SER A 145 -13.11 -5.79 11.69
C SER A 145 -11.73 -5.36 11.25
N ILE A 146 -10.80 -6.31 11.15
CA ILE A 146 -9.44 -6.07 10.69
C ILE A 146 -9.30 -6.78 9.35
N VAL A 147 -8.93 -6.03 8.31
CA VAL A 147 -8.71 -6.53 6.97
C VAL A 147 -7.21 -6.61 6.72
N SER A 148 -6.74 -7.80 6.36
CA SER A 148 -5.34 -8.04 6.06
C SER A 148 -4.94 -7.50 4.68
N PRO A 149 -3.63 -7.27 4.45
CA PRO A 149 -3.12 -6.88 3.14
C PRO A 149 -3.53 -7.86 2.03
N VAL A 150 -3.48 -9.16 2.32
CA VAL A 150 -3.85 -10.23 1.38
C VAL A 150 -5.33 -10.17 0.99
N GLU A 151 -6.22 -9.85 1.93
CA GLU A 151 -7.64 -9.69 1.64
C GLU A 151 -7.92 -8.43 0.82
N LEU A 152 -7.21 -7.34 1.10
CA LEU A 152 -7.28 -6.11 0.31
C LEU A 152 -6.80 -6.36 -1.13
N GLU A 153 -5.71 -7.10 -1.33
CA GLU A 153 -5.23 -7.46 -2.67
C GLU A 153 -6.26 -8.28 -3.45
N LYS A 154 -6.85 -9.32 -2.82
CA LYS A 154 -7.92 -10.13 -3.44
C LYS A 154 -9.13 -9.27 -3.81
N TYR A 155 -9.53 -8.36 -2.92
CA TYR A 155 -10.64 -7.46 -3.16
C TYR A 155 -10.36 -6.52 -4.34
N LEU A 156 -9.17 -5.90 -4.38
CA LEU A 156 -8.75 -5.04 -5.49
C LEU A 156 -8.70 -5.81 -6.82
N GLY A 157 -8.17 -7.03 -6.81
CA GLY A 157 -8.13 -7.91 -7.98
C GLY A 157 -9.51 -8.26 -8.51
N SER A 158 -10.49 -8.51 -7.63
CA SER A 158 -11.87 -8.86 -8.04
C SER A 158 -12.70 -7.66 -8.52
N LYS A 159 -12.35 -6.42 -8.12
CA LYS A 159 -13.05 -5.21 -8.56
C LYS A 159 -12.66 -4.73 -9.97
N HIS A 160 -11.52 -5.19 -10.47
CA HIS A 160 -10.95 -4.79 -11.76
C HIS A 160 -10.97 -5.92 -12.81
N ALA A 161 -11.58 -7.07 -12.49
CA ALA A 161 -11.90 -8.15 -13.42
C ALA A 161 -13.26 -7.91 -14.09
#